data_AF-A0A366I1E1-F1
#
_entry.id   AF-A0A366I1E1-F1
#
_cell.length_a   1.000
_cell.length_b   1.000
_cell.length_c   1.000
_cell.angle_alpha   90.00
_cell.angle_beta   90.00
_cell.angle_gamma   90.00
#
_symmetry.space_group_name_H-M   'P 1'
#
loop_
_entity.id
_entity.type
_entity.pdbx_description
1 polymer ?
#
loop_
_entity_poly.entity_id
_entity_poly.type
_entity_poly.pdbx_seq_one_letter_code
_entity_poly.pdbx_strand_id
1 'polypeptide(L)'
;MSKTFIQNVRAKANGHWEKILQQLGIPTNRQESECPNCGGNTRYRFDDKEGRGTYFCSHCGAGTGLDLVMKVNKCGARQAAEQVAEILALPLPVVTPASEKPDNRTITERVNSLVAKAVSGQSDYLLNKGLQRPSLLLDDGSPPCQDRWHSLLKI
;
A
#
# COMPACT_ATOMS: atom_id res chain seq x y z
N MET A 1 0.12 15.59 -6.08
CA MET A 1 -1.34 15.80 -6.22
C MET A 1 -2.20 14.92 -5.26
N SER A 2 -1.63 14.01 -4.46
CA SER A 2 -2.42 13.08 -3.60
C SER A 2 -2.80 13.62 -2.21
N LYS A 3 -2.02 14.54 -1.63
CA LYS A 3 -2.30 15.10 -0.28
C LYS A 3 -3.61 15.87 -0.22
N THR A 4 -3.97 16.60 -1.28
CA THR A 4 -5.17 17.44 -1.33
C THR A 4 -6.46 16.63 -1.30
N PHE A 5 -6.49 15.47 -1.96
CA PHE A 5 -7.68 14.60 -1.96
C PHE A 5 -7.97 14.04 -0.57
N ILE A 6 -6.97 13.47 0.10
CA ILE A 6 -7.13 12.89 1.43
C ILE A 6 -7.56 13.97 2.43
N GLN A 7 -7.01 15.18 2.33
CA GLN A 7 -7.43 16.31 3.16
C GLN A 7 -8.88 16.72 2.89
N ASN A 8 -9.32 16.76 1.63
CA ASN A 8 -10.71 17.07 1.27
C ASN A 8 -11.69 16.02 1.83
N VAL A 9 -11.37 14.74 1.67
CA VAL A 9 -12.16 13.64 2.24
C VAL A 9 -12.23 13.75 3.75
N ARG A 10 -11.10 14.00 4.43
CA ARG A 10 -11.07 14.20 5.89
C ARG A 10 -11.94 15.37 6.33
N ALA A 11 -11.88 16.49 5.61
CA ALA A 11 -12.68 17.68 5.92
C ALA A 11 -14.18 17.41 5.75
N LYS A 12 -14.58 16.69 4.70
CA LYS A 12 -15.98 16.35 4.43
C LYS A 12 -16.51 15.22 5.31
N ALA A 13 -15.65 14.31 5.75
CA ALA A 13 -15.98 13.25 6.70
C ALA A 13 -16.16 13.79 8.13
N ASN A 14 -15.67 15.00 8.41
CA ASN A 14 -15.77 15.63 9.73
C ASN A 14 -17.25 15.79 10.11
N GLY A 15 -17.64 15.28 11.28
CA GLY A 15 -19.02 15.22 11.77
C GLY A 15 -19.83 14.01 11.28
N HIS A 16 -19.27 13.15 10.42
CA HIS A 16 -19.97 11.98 9.86
C HIS A 16 -19.26 10.64 10.12
N TRP A 17 -18.16 10.64 10.87
CA TRP A 17 -17.34 9.44 11.10
C TRP A 17 -18.10 8.28 11.72
N GLU A 18 -19.04 8.53 12.63
CA GLU A 18 -19.84 7.46 13.24
C GLU A 18 -20.60 6.66 12.17
N LYS A 19 -21.32 7.35 11.28
CA LYS A 19 -22.07 6.71 10.18
C LYS A 19 -21.14 6.01 9.19
N ILE A 20 -20.02 6.65 8.83
CA ILE A 20 -19.04 6.10 7.89
C ILE A 20 -18.46 4.78 8.42
N LEU A 21 -18.02 4.77 9.67
CA LEU A 21 -17.41 3.60 10.29
C LEU A 21 -18.43 2.46 10.45
N GLN A 22 -19.68 2.76 10.81
CA GLN A 22 -20.76 1.76 10.87
C GLN A 22 -21.02 1.09 9.51
N GLN A 23 -21.02 1.86 8.41
CA GLN A 23 -21.19 1.29 7.06
C GLN A 23 -19.99 0.43 6.63
N LEU A 24 -18.80 0.71 7.15
CA LEU A 24 -17.60 -0.13 6.96
C LEU A 24 -17.56 -1.35 7.90
N GLY A 25 -18.58 -1.54 8.75
CA GLY A 25 -18.61 -2.63 9.74
C GLY A 25 -17.65 -2.43 10.91
N ILE A 26 -17.17 -1.20 11.14
CA ILE A 26 -16.27 -0.85 12.24
C ILE A 26 -17.10 -0.38 13.44
N PRO A 27 -16.92 -0.97 14.63
CA PRO A 27 -17.69 -0.60 15.81
C PRO A 27 -17.34 0.83 16.27
N THR A 28 -18.38 1.64 16.51
CA THR A 28 -18.28 3.03 16.99
C THR A 28 -18.72 3.15 18.46
N ASN A 29 -18.46 2.11 19.25
CA ASN A 29 -18.84 2.08 20.65
C ASN A 29 -18.04 3.14 21.43
N ARG A 30 -18.75 3.97 22.20
CA ARG A 30 -18.15 4.94 23.14
C ARG A 30 -17.65 4.25 24.41
N GLN A 31 -18.12 3.03 24.68
CA GLN A 31 -17.68 2.19 25.79
C GLN A 31 -16.47 1.33 25.38
N GLU A 32 -15.75 0.84 26.39
CA GLU A 32 -14.61 -0.06 26.20
C GLU A 32 -15.07 -1.33 25.48
N SER A 33 -14.51 -1.56 24.29
CA SER A 33 -14.82 -2.73 23.46
C SER A 33 -13.56 -3.34 22.86
N GLU A 34 -13.73 -4.46 22.17
CA GLU A 34 -12.66 -5.13 21.45
C GLU A 34 -12.19 -4.27 20.28
N CYS A 35 -10.88 -4.22 20.07
CA CYS A 35 -10.32 -3.41 18.99
C CYS A 35 -10.49 -4.13 17.64
N PRO A 36 -11.12 -3.51 16.62
CA PRO A 36 -11.34 -4.14 15.32
C PRO A 36 -10.05 -4.38 14.52
N ASN A 37 -8.94 -3.73 14.88
CA ASN A 37 -7.67 -3.89 14.18
C ASN A 37 -6.78 -5.00 14.76
N CYS A 38 -6.70 -5.12 16.09
CA CYS A 38 -5.82 -6.10 16.73
C CYS A 38 -6.57 -7.30 17.33
N GLY A 39 -7.91 -7.29 17.37
CA GLY A 39 -8.71 -8.36 17.96
C GLY A 39 -8.45 -8.58 19.46
N GLY A 40 -7.81 -7.61 20.13
CA GLY A 40 -7.42 -7.70 21.53
C GLY A 40 -8.58 -7.41 22.48
N ASN A 41 -8.46 -7.93 23.71
CA ASN A 41 -9.45 -7.85 24.78
C ASN A 41 -9.43 -6.50 25.54
N THR A 42 -9.03 -5.41 24.89
CA THR A 42 -8.59 -4.19 25.58
C THR A 42 -9.12 -2.90 24.97
N ARG A 43 -9.91 -2.20 25.82
CA ARG A 43 -10.20 -0.75 25.92
C ARG A 43 -10.11 0.07 24.63
N TYR A 44 -10.64 -0.45 23.53
CA TYR A 44 -10.92 0.38 22.37
C TYR A 44 -12.13 1.24 22.67
N ARG A 45 -12.00 2.54 22.39
CA ARG A 45 -13.09 3.51 22.51
C ARG A 45 -13.07 4.47 21.34
N PHE A 46 -14.26 4.79 20.86
CA PHE A 46 -14.49 5.84 19.88
C PHE A 46 -14.87 7.14 20.61
N ASP A 47 -13.96 8.11 20.59
CA ASP A 47 -14.12 9.37 21.34
C ASP A 47 -14.78 10.47 20.50
N ASP A 48 -14.66 10.40 19.18
CA ASP A 48 -15.13 11.40 18.22
C ASP A 48 -14.88 12.87 18.63
N LYS A 49 -13.66 13.16 19.08
CA LYS A 49 -13.31 14.51 19.51
C LYS A 49 -13.38 15.46 18.31
N GLU A 50 -14.15 16.54 18.48
CA GLU A 50 -14.35 17.59 17.46
C GLU A 50 -14.98 17.06 16.16
N GLY A 51 -15.66 15.92 16.21
CA GLY A 51 -16.27 15.29 15.03
C GLY A 51 -15.25 14.66 14.07
N ARG A 52 -13.97 14.53 14.46
CA ARG A 52 -12.89 14.00 13.59
C ARG A 52 -12.81 12.47 13.53
N GLY A 53 -13.72 11.78 14.23
CA GLY A 53 -13.71 10.32 14.32
C GLY A 53 -12.51 9.78 15.09
N THR A 54 -12.00 10.52 16.09
CA THR A 54 -10.83 10.06 16.85
C THR A 54 -11.16 8.82 17.65
N TYR A 55 -10.22 7.89 17.68
CA TYR A 55 -10.31 6.69 18.51
C TYR A 55 -9.07 6.55 19.39
N PHE A 56 -9.22 5.77 20.45
CA PHE A 56 -8.12 5.38 21.31
C PHE A 56 -8.12 3.86 21.48
N CYS A 57 -6.95 3.25 21.34
CA CYS A 57 -6.69 1.87 21.75
C CYS A 57 -5.39 1.83 22.55
N SER A 58 -5.36 1.10 23.66
CA SER A 58 -4.17 0.99 24.52
C SER A 58 -2.97 0.31 23.82
N HIS A 59 -3.22 -0.62 22.89
CA HIS A 59 -2.15 -1.32 22.18
C HIS A 59 -1.83 -0.69 20.82
N CYS A 60 -2.84 -0.24 20.09
CA CYS A 60 -2.66 0.32 18.75
C CYS A 60 -2.41 1.83 18.74
N GLY A 61 -2.54 2.49 19.90
CA GLY A 61 -2.45 3.94 20.05
C GLY A 61 -3.73 4.68 19.68
N ALA A 62 -3.65 6.01 19.77
CA ALA A 62 -4.69 6.92 19.30
C ALA A 62 -4.52 7.26 17.81
N GLY A 63 -5.61 7.59 17.13
CA GLY A 63 -5.57 8.01 15.73
C GLY A 63 -6.85 8.70 15.27
N THR A 64 -6.87 9.10 14.00
CA THR A 64 -8.07 9.66 13.34
C THR A 64 -8.94 8.56 12.73
N GLY A 65 -10.18 8.91 12.35
CA GLY A 65 -11.08 7.95 11.72
C GLY A 65 -10.50 7.32 10.45
N LEU A 66 -9.76 8.09 9.64
CA LEU A 66 -9.09 7.55 8.46
C LEU A 66 -7.99 6.55 8.83
N ASP A 67 -7.22 6.84 9.88
CA ASP A 67 -6.15 5.94 10.34
C ASP A 67 -6.74 4.62 10.88
N LEU A 68 -7.95 4.66 11.45
CA LEU A 68 -8.67 3.46 11.86
C LEU A 68 -9.02 2.58 10.66
N VAL A 69 -9.60 3.18 9.61
CA VAL A 69 -9.94 2.47 8.37
C VAL A 69 -8.70 1.85 7.71
N MET A 70 -7.59 2.59 7.66
CA MET A 70 -6.31 2.07 7.16
C MET A 70 -5.85 0.84 7.93
N LYS A 71 -5.96 0.87 9.26
CA LYS A 71 -5.53 -0.22 10.13
C LYS A 71 -6.43 -1.45 10.02
N VAL A 72 -7.75 -1.27 10.03
CA VAL A 72 -8.73 -2.38 9.95
C VAL A 72 -8.67 -3.03 8.56
N ASN A 73 -8.69 -2.24 7.49
CA ASN A 73 -8.74 -2.76 6.12
C ASN A 73 -7.34 -3.05 5.53
N LYS A 74 -6.27 -2.91 6.34
CA LYS A 74 -4.86 -3.12 5.96
C LYS A 74 -4.50 -2.45 4.63
N CYS A 75 -5.00 -1.23 4.42
CA CYS A 75 -4.89 -0.51 3.15
C CYS A 75 -4.13 0.81 3.30
N GLY A 76 -3.63 1.33 2.18
CA GLY A 76 -2.95 2.62 2.15
C GLY A 76 -3.90 3.81 2.34
N ALA A 77 -3.37 4.97 2.69
CA ALA A 77 -4.16 6.18 2.96
C ALA A 77 -5.06 6.62 1.79
N ARG A 78 -4.63 6.36 0.54
CA ARG A 78 -5.41 6.65 -0.66
C ARG A 78 -6.64 5.74 -0.75
N GLN A 79 -6.45 4.43 -0.63
CA GLN A 79 -7.54 3.44 -0.72
C GLN A 79 -8.54 3.63 0.43
N ALA A 80 -8.06 3.93 1.64
CA ALA A 80 -8.94 4.27 2.76
C ALA A 80 -9.77 5.52 2.47
N ALA A 81 -9.17 6.57 1.88
CA ALA A 81 -9.89 7.78 1.50
C ALA A 81 -10.90 7.55 0.36
N GLU A 82 -10.62 6.64 -0.57
CA GLU A 82 -11.55 6.24 -1.62
C GLU A 82 -12.80 5.54 -1.04
N GLN A 83 -12.62 4.59 -0.12
CA GLN A 83 -13.73 3.92 0.58
C GLN A 83 -14.60 4.91 1.37
N VAL A 84 -13.97 5.86 2.08
CA VAL A 84 -14.68 6.90 2.82
C VAL A 84 -15.41 7.85 1.87
N ALA A 85 -14.81 8.21 0.73
CA ALA A 85 -15.42 9.08 -0.26
C ALA A 85 -16.63 8.43 -0.95
N GLU A 86 -16.57 7.11 -1.20
CA GLU A 86 -17.68 6.34 -1.75
C GLU A 86 -18.90 6.37 -0.81
N ILE A 87 -18.69 6.17 0.49
CA ILE A 87 -19.75 6.24 1.50
C ILE A 87 -20.34 7.65 1.62
N LEU A 88 -19.49 8.68 1.52
CA LEU A 88 -19.93 10.07 1.52
C LEU A 88 -20.57 10.51 0.20
N ALA A 89 -20.71 9.61 -0.79
CA ALA A 89 -21.17 9.89 -2.15
C ALA A 89 -20.42 11.07 -2.80
N LEU A 90 -19.14 11.25 -2.46
CA LEU A 90 -18.32 12.29 -3.05
C LEU A 90 -17.85 11.85 -4.44
N PRO A 91 -17.78 12.78 -5.40
CA PRO A 91 -17.18 12.47 -6.69
C PRO A 91 -15.73 12.06 -6.45
N LEU A 92 -15.44 10.79 -6.69
CA LEU A 92 -14.09 10.26 -6.61
C LEU A 92 -13.23 11.02 -7.64
N PRO A 93 -12.00 11.42 -7.30
CA PRO A 93 -11.08 11.94 -8.29
C PRO A 93 -10.86 10.82 -9.29
N VAL A 94 -11.23 11.07 -10.54
CA VAL A 94 -10.93 10.15 -11.65
C VAL A 94 -9.45 9.84 -11.55
N VAL A 95 -9.15 8.58 -11.21
CA VAL A 95 -7.80 8.05 -11.33
C VAL A 95 -7.55 7.98 -12.81
N THR A 96 -7.05 9.07 -13.39
CA THR A 96 -6.23 8.90 -14.58
C THR A 96 -5.03 8.10 -14.09
N PRO A 97 -4.77 6.89 -14.62
CA PRO A 97 -3.55 6.18 -14.29
C PRO A 97 -2.40 7.16 -14.50
N ALA A 98 -1.51 7.27 -13.51
CA ALA A 98 -0.30 8.05 -13.68
C ALA A 98 0.34 7.56 -14.98
N SER A 99 0.38 8.42 -16.00
CA SER A 99 0.86 8.08 -17.34
C SER A 99 2.36 7.81 -17.29
N GLU A 100 2.75 6.62 -16.87
CA GLU A 100 3.84 5.92 -17.54
C GLU A 100 3.30 5.63 -18.94
N LYS A 101 3.96 6.18 -19.96
CA LYS A 101 3.55 5.98 -21.36
C LYS A 101 3.29 4.48 -21.55
N PRO A 102 2.11 4.06 -22.06
CA PRO A 102 1.89 2.66 -22.35
C PRO A 102 2.96 2.27 -23.37
N ASP A 103 3.95 1.51 -22.92
CA ASP A 103 4.93 0.90 -23.81
C ASP A 103 4.16 -0.15 -24.62
N ASN A 104 3.60 0.30 -25.74
CA ASN A 104 2.76 -0.48 -26.66
C ASN A 104 3.55 -1.63 -27.30
N ARG A 105 4.88 -1.66 -27.13
CA ARG A 105 5.75 -2.68 -27.70
C ARG A 105 5.26 -4.07 -27.37
N THR A 106 5.20 -4.89 -28.39
CA THR A 106 4.92 -6.32 -28.27
C THR A 106 5.98 -6.98 -27.39
N ILE A 107 5.62 -8.10 -26.74
CA ILE A 107 6.57 -8.86 -25.91
C ILE A 107 7.84 -9.20 -26.72
N THR A 108 7.69 -9.52 -28.01
CA THR A 108 8.78 -9.79 -28.94
C THR A 108 9.73 -8.60 -29.12
N GLU A 109 9.19 -7.39 -29.30
CA GLU A 109 10.02 -6.17 -29.44
C GLU A 109 10.78 -5.86 -28.16
N ARG A 110 10.16 -6.06 -26.99
CA ARG A 110 10.81 -5.89 -25.70
C ARG A 110 11.96 -6.89 -25.53
N VAL A 111 11.72 -8.18 -25.79
CA VAL A 111 12.75 -9.23 -25.72
C VAL A 111 13.90 -8.93 -26.67
N ASN A 112 13.63 -8.60 -27.93
CA ASN A 112 14.67 -8.28 -28.91
C ASN A 112 15.52 -7.07 -28.48
N SER A 113 14.90 -6.04 -27.91
CA SER A 113 15.63 -4.86 -27.42
C SER A 113 16.55 -5.16 -26.23
N LEU A 114 16.17 -6.12 -25.37
CA LEU A 114 16.99 -6.56 -24.24
C LEU A 114 18.14 -7.44 -24.71
N VAL A 115 17.87 -8.36 -25.64
CA VAL A 115 18.89 -9.23 -26.24
C VAL A 115 19.93 -8.40 -26.99
N ALA A 116 19.52 -7.36 -27.72
CA ALA A 116 20.44 -6.48 -28.45
C ALA A 116 21.37 -5.66 -27.54
N LYS A 117 20.98 -5.43 -26.27
CA LYS A 117 21.79 -4.73 -25.26
C LYS A 117 22.62 -5.67 -24.40
N ALA A 118 22.48 -6.98 -24.59
CA ALA A 118 23.19 -7.94 -23.78
C ALA A 118 24.48 -8.39 -24.47
N VAL A 119 25.56 -8.46 -23.71
CA VAL A 119 26.88 -8.93 -24.14
C VAL A 119 27.07 -10.37 -23.64
N SER A 120 27.68 -11.22 -24.45
CA SER A 120 28.05 -12.57 -24.01
C SER A 120 29.17 -12.49 -22.98
N GLY A 121 28.90 -12.93 -21.75
CA GLY A 121 29.85 -12.93 -20.65
C GLY A 121 29.57 -14.01 -19.61
N GLN A 122 30.44 -14.10 -18.61
CA GLN A 122 30.28 -15.03 -17.49
C GLN A 122 30.06 -14.22 -16.21
N SER A 123 28.98 -14.51 -15.49
CA SER A 123 28.76 -13.93 -14.16
C SER A 123 29.52 -14.72 -13.11
N ASP A 124 30.31 -14.04 -12.27
CA ASP A 124 31.03 -14.65 -11.14
C ASP A 124 30.12 -15.48 -10.23
N TYR A 125 28.88 -15.02 -10.04
CA TYR A 125 27.87 -15.74 -9.26
C TYR A 125 27.52 -17.09 -9.89
N LEU A 126 27.34 -17.15 -11.21
CA LEU A 126 27.01 -18.38 -11.94
C LEU A 126 28.21 -19.34 -12.01
N LEU A 127 29.41 -18.81 -12.17
CA LEU A 127 30.65 -19.59 -12.11
C LEU A 127 30.81 -20.27 -10.75
N ASN A 128 30.60 -19.55 -9.65
CA ASN A 128 30.68 -20.11 -8.29
C ASN A 128 29.58 -21.14 -7.98
N LYS A 129 28.50 -21.17 -8.78
CA LYS A 129 27.43 -22.17 -8.71
C LYS A 129 27.63 -23.36 -9.65
N GLY A 130 28.77 -23.43 -10.36
CA GLY A 130 29.10 -24.53 -11.27
C GLY A 130 28.39 -24.46 -12.64
N LEU A 131 27.76 -23.33 -12.97
CA LEU A 131 27.04 -23.14 -14.21
C LEU A 131 27.94 -22.41 -15.22
N GLN A 132 28.71 -23.17 -15.99
CA GLN A 132 29.73 -22.64 -16.92
C GLN A 132 29.20 -22.24 -18.32
N ARG A 133 27.89 -22.11 -18.49
CA ARG A 133 27.32 -21.75 -19.81
C ARG A 133 27.49 -20.26 -20.09
N PRO A 134 27.80 -19.85 -21.33
CA PRO A 134 27.82 -18.43 -21.71
C PRO A 134 26.46 -17.80 -21.41
N SER A 135 26.45 -16.72 -20.65
CA SER A 135 25.24 -15.97 -20.29
C SER A 135 25.22 -14.61 -20.97
N LEU A 136 24.05 -14.17 -21.41
CA LEU A 136 23.87 -12.81 -21.89
C LEU A 136 23.74 -11.87 -20.67
N LEU A 137 24.72 -10.99 -20.50
CA LEU A 137 24.81 -10.03 -19.40
C LEU A 137 24.50 -8.63 -19.94
N LEU A 138 23.75 -7.85 -19.16
CA LEU A 138 23.60 -6.41 -19.42
C LEU A 138 24.90 -5.68 -19.06
N ASP A 139 25.16 -4.52 -19.67
CA ASP A 139 26.45 -3.81 -19.56
C ASP A 139 26.93 -3.53 -18.11
N ASP A 140 26.01 -3.44 -17.15
CA ASP A 140 26.33 -3.21 -15.72
C ASP A 140 26.80 -4.47 -14.97
N GLY A 141 26.91 -5.63 -15.64
CA GLY A 141 27.30 -6.90 -15.02
C GLY A 141 26.30 -7.44 -13.98
N SER A 142 25.16 -6.78 -13.82
CA SER A 142 24.14 -7.08 -12.82
C SER A 142 23.02 -7.94 -13.43
N PRO A 143 22.61 -9.05 -12.76
CA PRO A 143 21.46 -9.82 -13.22
C PRO A 143 20.17 -8.99 -13.13
N PRO A 144 19.26 -9.07 -14.11
CA PRO A 144 17.96 -8.42 -14.01
C PRO A 144 17.17 -9.12 -12.90
N CYS A 145 16.72 -8.32 -11.93
CA CYS A 145 15.98 -8.72 -10.72
C CYS A 145 16.88 -9.05 -9.52
N GLN A 146 17.29 -8.01 -8.80
CA GLN A 146 17.76 -8.14 -7.43
C GLN A 146 16.63 -7.70 -6.49
N ASP A 147 15.64 -8.58 -6.33
CA ASP A 147 14.79 -8.54 -5.16
C ASP A 147 15.64 -8.85 -3.94
N ARG A 148 15.74 -7.82 -3.10
CA ARG A 148 16.38 -7.73 -1.80
C ARG A 148 15.94 -8.88 -0.87
N TRP A 149 16.64 -10.01 -0.91
CA TRP A 149 16.62 -11.02 0.15
C TRP A 149 17.92 -10.96 0.97
N HIS A 150 18.11 -9.87 1.71
CA HIS A 150 19.02 -9.88 2.86
C HIS A 150 18.27 -10.47 4.05
N SER A 151 18.29 -11.79 4.14
CA SER A 151 18.33 -12.58 5.37
C SER A 151 17.85 -13.97 5.03
N LEU A 152 18.78 -14.89 4.84
CA LEU A 152 18.78 -16.20 5.48
C LEU A 152 20.03 -16.96 5.01
N LEU A 153 20.59 -17.73 5.93
CA LEU A 153 21.79 -18.57 5.82
C LEU A 153 23.12 -17.84 6.09
N LYS A 154 23.26 -17.40 7.35
CA LYS A 154 24.45 -17.80 8.12
C LYS A 154 24.35 -19.31 8.35
N ILE A 155 25.26 -20.08 7.75
CA ILE A 155 25.87 -21.26 8.34
C ILE A 155 27.36 -21.09 8.10
#